data_AF-A0A963F1H3-F1
#
_entry.id   AF-A0A963F1H3-F1
#
_cell.length_a   1.000
_cell.length_b   1.000
_cell.length_c   1.000
_cell.angle_alpha   90.00
_cell.angle_beta   90.00
_cell.angle_gamma   90.00
#
_symmetry.space_group_name_H-M   'P 1'
#
loop_
_entity.id
_entity.type
_entity.pdbx_description
1 polymer ?
#
loop_
_entity_poly.entity_id
_entity_poly.type
_entity_poly.pdbx_seq_one_letter_code
_entity_poly.pdbx_strand_id
1 'polypeptide(L)'
;ELLTELLYHWGAKDRIPEIMKTVKVIPCMMPYITSQFLPRVKGDRPEVVPEGCRNLAFLGQFTEIPDDCVFTVEYSVRSAIMAVYKLLDITDKAPPDVYPSKDDVRVILKASETMYGGEIPGEHLLKHLLKNTSLHGLLD
;
A
#
# COMPACT_ATOMS: atom_id res chain seq x y z
N GLU A 1 22.13 19.01 -13.54
CA GLU A 1 21.11 19.74 -12.77
C GLU A 1 20.47 18.87 -11.70
N LEU A 2 19.62 17.88 -12.03
CA LEU A 2 18.99 17.02 -10.99
C LEU A 2 20.00 16.34 -10.05
N LEU A 3 21.03 15.70 -10.60
CA LEU A 3 22.09 15.09 -9.80
C LEU A 3 22.92 16.13 -9.04
N THR A 4 23.10 17.33 -9.60
CA THR A 4 23.80 18.44 -8.95
C THR A 4 23.08 18.86 -7.66
N GLU A 5 21.76 18.99 -7.71
CA GLU A 5 20.92 19.32 -6.55
C GLU A 5 20.97 18.21 -5.49
N LEU A 6 20.89 16.94 -5.91
CA LEU A 6 21.05 15.80 -4.99
C LEU A 6 22.42 15.81 -4.30
N LEU A 7 23.50 16.02 -5.05
CA LEU A 7 24.86 16.07 -4.50
C LEU A 7 25.06 17.27 -3.57
N TYR A 8 24.36 18.37 -3.81
CA TYR A 8 24.31 19.52 -2.91
C TYR A 8 23.67 19.14 -1.56
N HIS A 9 22.50 18.50 -1.58
CA HIS A 9 21.84 18.00 -0.36
C HIS A 9 22.64 16.92 0.37
N TRP A 10 23.44 16.14 -0.36
CA TRP A 10 24.36 15.16 0.22
C TRP A 10 25.64 15.80 0.80
N GLY A 11 25.86 17.10 0.60
CA GLY A 11 27.05 17.79 1.10
C GLY A 11 28.32 17.54 0.27
N ALA A 12 28.20 17.01 -0.95
CA ALA A 12 29.32 16.66 -1.82
C ALA A 12 29.66 17.76 -2.84
N LYS A 13 29.42 19.04 -2.49
CA LYS A 13 29.50 20.18 -3.43
C LYS A 13 30.83 20.25 -4.17
N ASP A 14 31.94 20.06 -3.45
CA ASP A 14 33.30 20.15 -4.00
C ASP A 14 33.64 19.01 -4.97
N ARG A 15 32.88 17.91 -4.92
CA ARG A 15 33.10 16.70 -5.73
C ARG A 15 32.17 16.60 -6.93
N ILE A 16 31.20 17.52 -7.06
CA ILE A 16 30.25 17.55 -8.18
C ILE A 16 30.96 17.48 -9.54
N PRO A 17 32.01 18.27 -9.83
CA PRO A 17 32.63 18.26 -11.16
C PRO A 17 33.24 16.91 -11.55
N GLU A 18 33.74 16.15 -10.58
CA GLU A 18 34.33 14.82 -10.81
C GLU A 18 33.25 13.76 -10.99
N ILE A 19 32.25 13.74 -10.11
CA ILE A 19 31.14 12.77 -10.16
C ILE A 19 30.33 12.93 -11.46
N MET A 20 30.12 14.17 -11.92
CA MET A 20 29.37 14.43 -13.15
C MET A 20 30.05 13.87 -14.41
N LYS A 21 31.36 13.57 -14.37
CA LYS A 21 32.08 12.96 -15.50
C LYS A 21 31.85 11.45 -15.62
N THR A 22 31.42 10.79 -14.54
CA THR A 22 31.31 9.33 -14.47
C THR A 22 29.88 8.81 -14.50
N VAL A 23 28.89 9.69 -14.42
CA VAL A 23 27.47 9.32 -14.30
C VAL A 23 26.67 9.81 -15.51
N LYS A 24 25.82 8.92 -16.05
CA LYS A 24 24.77 9.27 -17.01
C LYS A 24 23.44 9.37 -16.29
N VAL A 25 22.77 10.52 -16.39
CA VAL A 25 21.46 10.78 -15.80
C VAL A 25 20.42 10.87 -16.91
N ILE A 26 19.36 10.06 -16.83
CA ILE A 26 18.24 10.06 -17.78
C ILE A 26 16.97 10.43 -17.01
N PRO A 27 16.53 11.70 -17.06
CA PRO A 27 15.28 12.09 -16.42
C PRO A 27 14.08 11.52 -17.17
N CYS A 28 12.99 11.30 -16.46
CA CYS A 28 11.70 10.92 -17.03
C CYS A 28 10.60 11.77 -16.40
N MET A 29 9.87 12.51 -17.25
CA MET A 29 8.68 13.25 -16.84
C MET A 29 7.46 12.39 -17.10
N MET A 30 6.68 12.12 -16.06
CA MET A 30 5.52 11.23 -16.14
C MET A 30 4.27 12.01 -15.70
N PRO A 31 3.43 12.50 -16.63
CA PRO A 31 2.32 13.40 -16.30
C PRO A 31 1.24 12.73 -15.42
N TYR A 32 1.17 11.40 -15.44
CA TYR A 32 0.14 10.63 -14.73
C TYR A 32 0.69 9.71 -13.64
N ILE A 33 1.95 9.88 -13.22
CA ILE A 33 2.56 8.95 -12.25
C ILE A 33 1.77 8.86 -10.92
N THR A 34 1.13 9.94 -10.49
CA THR A 34 0.30 9.98 -9.28
C THR A 34 -1.21 9.89 -9.55
N SER A 35 -1.63 9.65 -10.80
CA SER A 35 -3.05 9.76 -11.19
C SER A 35 -3.98 8.81 -10.45
N GLN A 36 -3.51 7.62 -10.08
CA GLN A 36 -4.27 6.65 -9.27
C GLN A 36 -4.54 7.07 -7.82
N PHE A 37 -3.87 8.13 -7.32
CA PHE A 37 -4.10 8.71 -6.00
C PHE A 37 -4.98 9.96 -6.03
N LEU A 38 -5.50 10.35 -7.20
CA LEU A 38 -6.46 11.44 -7.27
C LEU A 38 -7.71 11.11 -6.43
N PRO A 39 -8.33 12.11 -5.79
CA PRO A 39 -9.60 11.92 -5.10
C PRO A 39 -10.63 11.28 -6.02
N ARG A 40 -11.39 10.34 -5.47
CA ARG A 40 -12.36 9.53 -6.22
C ARG A 40 -13.62 9.33 -5.40
N VAL A 41 -14.73 9.07 -6.07
CA VAL A 41 -16.00 8.66 -5.47
C VAL A 41 -16.35 7.23 -5.90
N LYS A 42 -17.33 6.63 -5.21
CA LYS A 42 -17.83 5.31 -5.58
C LYS A 42 -18.33 5.34 -7.02
N GLY A 43 -17.83 4.42 -7.86
CA GLY A 43 -18.19 4.32 -9.28
C GLY A 43 -17.19 4.94 -10.25
N ASP A 44 -16.23 5.76 -9.80
CA ASP A 44 -15.19 6.32 -10.70
C ASP A 44 -14.28 5.25 -11.31
N ARG A 45 -14.16 4.10 -10.62
CA ARG A 45 -13.45 2.92 -11.10
C ARG A 45 -14.44 1.79 -11.32
N PRO A 46 -14.35 1.05 -12.45
CA PRO A 46 -15.18 -0.11 -12.68
C PRO A 46 -14.79 -1.27 -11.77
N GLU A 47 -15.74 -2.15 -11.46
CA GLU A 47 -15.43 -3.47 -10.92
C GLU A 47 -14.53 -4.26 -11.89
N VAL A 48 -13.73 -5.19 -11.37
CA VAL A 48 -12.84 -6.04 -12.20
C VAL A 48 -13.60 -6.72 -13.34
N VAL A 49 -14.79 -7.27 -13.05
CA VAL A 49 -15.74 -7.72 -14.08
C VAL A 49 -17.07 -7.04 -13.76
N PRO A 50 -17.45 -5.99 -14.52
CA PRO A 50 -18.70 -5.28 -14.31
C PRO A 50 -19.92 -6.20 -14.45
N GLU A 51 -21.03 -5.80 -13.83
CA GLU A 51 -22.28 -6.53 -13.89
C GLU A 51 -22.76 -6.70 -15.35
N GLY A 52 -23.18 -7.92 -15.70
CA GLY A 52 -23.62 -8.26 -17.07
C GLY A 52 -22.49 -8.57 -18.06
N CYS A 53 -21.22 -8.25 -17.75
CA CYS A 53 -20.10 -8.62 -18.60
C CYS A 53 -19.84 -10.15 -18.55
N ARG A 54 -19.76 -10.78 -19.73
CA ARG A 54 -19.52 -12.23 -19.87
C ARG A 54 -18.12 -12.57 -20.43
N ASN A 55 -17.44 -11.60 -21.01
CA ASN A 55 -16.18 -11.79 -21.75
C ASN A 55 -15.26 -10.56 -21.69
N LEU A 56 -15.48 -9.65 -20.73
CA LEU A 56 -14.70 -8.42 -20.56
C LEU A 56 -14.33 -8.26 -19.08
N ALA A 57 -13.09 -7.84 -18.83
CA ALA A 57 -12.59 -7.46 -17.50
C ALA A 57 -11.69 -6.21 -17.58
N PHE A 58 -11.69 -5.42 -16.51
CA PHE A 58 -10.76 -4.32 -16.27
C PHE A 58 -9.70 -4.75 -15.25
N LEU A 59 -8.45 -4.42 -15.51
CA LEU A 59 -7.31 -4.84 -14.69
C LEU A 59 -6.47 -3.63 -14.25
N GLY A 60 -5.66 -3.83 -13.22
CA GLY A 60 -4.66 -2.87 -12.78
C GLY A 60 -5.19 -1.76 -11.89
N GLN A 61 -4.46 -0.66 -11.84
CA GLN A 61 -4.56 0.35 -10.77
C GLN A 61 -5.85 1.20 -10.80
N PHE A 62 -6.63 1.09 -11.87
CA PHE A 62 -7.84 1.88 -12.08
C PHE A 62 -9.12 1.05 -12.03
N THR A 63 -9.06 -0.20 -11.58
CA THR A 63 -10.23 -1.02 -11.28
C THR A 63 -10.54 -0.98 -9.78
N GLU A 64 -11.78 -1.24 -9.39
CA GLU A 64 -12.19 -1.37 -7.99
C GLU A 64 -11.87 -2.76 -7.44
N ILE A 65 -11.14 -2.78 -6.32
CA ILE A 65 -10.94 -3.96 -5.48
C ILE A 65 -11.11 -3.48 -4.02
N PRO A 66 -12.02 -4.07 -3.24
CA PRO A 66 -12.21 -3.73 -1.84
C PRO A 66 -10.94 -3.96 -1.01
N ASP A 67 -10.72 -3.11 -0.01
CA ASP A 67 -9.67 -3.24 1.01
C ASP A 67 -8.20 -3.26 0.53
N ASP A 68 -7.93 -3.21 -0.77
CA ASP A 68 -6.57 -3.23 -1.34
C ASP A 68 -6.09 -1.83 -1.77
N CYS A 69 -4.78 -1.66 -1.85
CA CYS A 69 -4.08 -0.40 -2.15
C CYS A 69 -3.47 -0.42 -3.55
N VAL A 70 -3.81 0.60 -4.36
CA VAL A 70 -3.16 0.86 -5.66
C VAL A 70 -1.71 1.32 -5.47
N PHE A 71 -0.97 1.48 -6.57
CA PHE A 71 0.48 1.71 -6.58
C PHE A 71 1.28 0.48 -6.14
N THR A 72 0.69 -0.70 -6.25
CA THR A 72 1.35 -1.95 -5.91
C THR A 72 1.26 -2.92 -7.08
N VAL A 73 2.29 -3.76 -7.22
CA VAL A 73 2.25 -4.89 -8.14
C VAL A 73 1.16 -5.88 -7.71
N GLU A 74 0.96 -6.02 -6.40
CA GLU A 74 -0.06 -6.89 -5.80
C GLU A 74 -1.46 -6.58 -6.33
N TYR A 75 -1.87 -5.30 -6.33
CA TYR A 75 -3.18 -4.89 -6.84
C TYR A 75 -3.40 -5.31 -8.32
N SER A 76 -2.36 -5.17 -9.15
CA SER A 76 -2.41 -5.62 -10.55
C SER A 76 -2.59 -7.13 -10.65
N VAL A 77 -1.80 -7.90 -9.90
CA VAL A 77 -1.88 -9.37 -9.90
C VAL A 77 -3.24 -9.83 -9.37
N ARG A 78 -3.73 -9.21 -8.30
CA ARG A 78 -5.04 -9.51 -7.70
C ARG A 78 -6.17 -9.25 -8.68
N SER A 79 -6.17 -8.11 -9.37
CA SER A 79 -7.17 -7.82 -10.41
C SER A 79 -7.19 -8.90 -11.50
N ALA A 80 -6.02 -9.40 -11.92
CA ALA A 80 -5.91 -10.43 -12.93
C ALA A 80 -6.46 -11.78 -12.45
N ILE A 81 -6.16 -12.18 -11.20
CA ILE A 81 -6.70 -13.40 -10.59
C ILE A 81 -8.24 -13.30 -10.50
N MET A 82 -8.76 -12.19 -9.98
CA MET A 82 -10.20 -11.94 -9.87
C MET A 82 -10.91 -12.03 -11.23
N ALA A 83 -10.32 -11.43 -12.28
CA ALA A 83 -10.88 -11.46 -13.62
C ALA A 83 -10.94 -12.88 -14.20
N VAL A 84 -9.83 -13.62 -14.11
CA VAL A 84 -9.74 -15.00 -14.64
C VAL A 84 -10.73 -15.91 -13.90
N TYR A 85 -10.77 -15.82 -12.58
CA TYR A 85 -11.64 -16.70 -11.78
C TYR A 85 -13.12 -16.43 -12.08
N LYS A 86 -13.50 -15.15 -12.17
CA LYS A 86 -14.89 -14.78 -12.45
C LYS A 86 -15.33 -15.08 -13.90
N LEU A 87 -14.47 -14.85 -14.90
CA LEU A 87 -14.84 -15.09 -16.31
C LEU A 87 -14.81 -16.58 -16.70
N LEU A 88 -14.00 -17.40 -16.03
CA LEU A 88 -13.93 -18.84 -16.28
C LEU A 88 -14.76 -19.68 -15.30
N ASP A 89 -15.55 -19.03 -14.44
CA ASP A 89 -16.39 -19.70 -13.43
C ASP A 89 -15.60 -20.68 -12.53
N ILE A 90 -14.41 -20.26 -12.10
CA ILE A 90 -13.56 -21.03 -11.18
C ILE A 90 -14.10 -20.82 -9.76
N THR A 91 -14.73 -21.85 -9.22
CA THR A 91 -15.43 -21.80 -7.92
C THR A 91 -14.70 -22.54 -6.79
N ASP A 92 -13.70 -23.35 -7.12
CA ASP A 92 -12.89 -24.10 -6.16
C ASP A 92 -11.73 -23.28 -5.57
N LYS A 93 -11.52 -22.06 -6.06
CA LYS A 93 -10.45 -21.15 -5.64
C LYS A 93 -10.97 -19.75 -5.42
N ALA A 94 -10.41 -19.07 -4.42
CA ALA A 94 -10.59 -17.64 -4.21
C ALA A 94 -9.26 -16.91 -4.51
N PRO A 95 -9.31 -15.66 -5.02
CA PRO A 95 -8.16 -14.78 -4.87
C PRO A 95 -7.76 -14.74 -3.39
N PRO A 96 -6.46 -14.73 -3.04
CA PRO A 96 -6.05 -14.57 -1.64
C PRO A 96 -6.70 -13.33 -1.04
N ASP A 97 -7.03 -13.27 0.24
CA ASP A 97 -7.52 -12.01 0.81
C ASP A 97 -6.39 -11.00 1.02
N VAL A 98 -6.73 -9.73 1.22
CA VAL A 98 -5.77 -8.75 1.76
C VAL A 98 -5.45 -9.17 3.20
N TYR A 99 -4.19 -9.07 3.60
CA TYR A 99 -3.78 -9.45 4.96
C TYR A 99 -4.60 -8.67 6.02
N PRO A 100 -5.36 -9.36 6.91
CA PRO A 100 -6.35 -8.72 7.79
C PRO A 100 -5.71 -8.08 9.03
N SER A 101 -4.61 -7.36 8.84
CA SER A 101 -3.87 -6.70 9.93
C SER A 101 -4.70 -5.64 10.67
N LYS A 102 -5.64 -5.00 9.97
CA LYS A 102 -6.55 -3.99 10.54
C LYS A 102 -7.45 -4.53 11.66
N ASP A 103 -7.67 -5.84 11.69
CA ASP A 103 -8.54 -6.51 12.65
C ASP A 103 -7.74 -7.25 13.76
N ASP A 104 -6.41 -7.26 13.69
CA ASP A 104 -5.53 -7.88 14.68
C ASP A 104 -5.19 -6.88 15.80
N VAL A 105 -5.71 -7.14 17.00
CA VAL A 105 -5.48 -6.29 18.20
C VAL A 105 -4.00 -6.06 18.50
N ARG A 106 -3.13 -7.04 18.21
CA ARG A 106 -1.68 -6.91 18.42
C ARG A 106 -1.09 -5.86 17.48
N VAL A 107 -1.53 -5.87 16.23
CA VAL A 107 -1.10 -4.89 15.21
C VAL A 107 -1.65 -3.50 15.53
N ILE A 108 -2.91 -3.40 15.94
CA ILE A 108 -3.53 -2.13 16.33
C ILE A 108 -2.78 -1.48 17.50
N LEU A 109 -2.43 -2.27 18.53
CA LEU A 109 -1.67 -1.78 19.67
C LEU A 109 -0.27 -1.33 19.26
N LYS A 110 0.43 -2.15 18.44
CA LYS A 110 1.77 -1.79 17.97
C LYS A 110 1.76 -0.54 17.08
N ALA A 111 0.74 -0.39 16.24
CA ALA A 111 0.54 0.79 15.42
C ALA A 111 0.29 2.02 16.30
N SER A 112 -0.53 1.90 17.34
CA SER A 112 -0.80 2.97 18.31
C SER A 112 0.48 3.40 19.03
N GLU A 113 1.24 2.45 19.57
CA GLU A 113 2.53 2.71 20.22
C GLU A 113 3.48 3.49 19.30
N THR A 114 3.58 3.04 18.04
CA THR A 114 4.43 3.67 17.03
C THR A 114 3.98 5.10 16.70
N MET A 115 2.68 5.33 16.58
CA MET A 115 2.11 6.67 16.31
C MET A 115 2.32 7.65 17.48
N TYR A 116 2.35 7.16 18.72
CA TYR A 116 2.56 7.98 19.92
C TYR A 116 4.02 8.03 20.40
N GLY A 117 4.95 7.39 19.68
CA GLY A 117 6.37 7.46 20.01
C GLY A 117 6.76 6.62 21.25
N GLY A 118 6.00 5.58 21.56
CA GLY A 118 6.35 4.59 22.60
C GLY A 118 5.29 4.41 23.69
N GLU A 119 4.55 5.45 24.06
CA GLU A 119 3.53 5.36 25.13
C GLU A 119 2.13 5.56 24.58
N ILE A 120 1.21 4.62 24.87
CA ILE A 120 -0.16 4.71 24.38
C ILE A 120 -1.03 5.47 25.39
N PRO A 121 -1.85 6.44 24.96
CA PRO A 121 -2.85 7.05 25.84
C PRO A 121 -3.78 5.99 26.44
N GLY A 122 -3.85 5.89 27.77
CA GLY A 122 -4.68 4.91 28.47
C GLY A 122 -4.04 3.53 28.68
N GLU A 123 -2.74 3.38 28.39
CA GLU A 123 -2.02 2.12 28.61
C GLU A 123 -2.15 1.58 30.03
N HIS A 124 -2.09 2.44 31.06
CA HIS A 124 -2.31 2.04 32.45
C HIS A 124 -3.69 1.39 32.66
N LEU A 125 -4.75 1.92 32.02
CA LEU A 125 -6.09 1.35 32.12
C LEU A 125 -6.14 -0.02 31.45
N LEU A 126 -5.55 -0.16 30.26
CA LEU A 126 -5.47 -1.44 29.57
C LEU A 126 -4.66 -2.46 30.39
N LYS A 127 -3.47 -2.09 30.90
CA LYS A 127 -2.66 -2.95 31.78
C LYS A 127 -3.45 -3.39 33.03
N HIS A 128 -4.25 -2.50 33.61
CA HIS A 128 -5.12 -2.83 34.73
C HIS A 128 -6.21 -3.84 34.35
N LEU A 129 -6.93 -3.61 33.25
CA LEU A 129 -8.00 -4.49 32.77
C LEU A 129 -7.49 -5.87 32.35
N LEU A 130 -6.26 -5.96 31.82
CA LEU A 130 -5.68 -7.19 31.32
C LEU A 130 -4.90 -7.99 32.38
N LYS A 131 -4.69 -7.45 33.59
CA LYS A 131 -3.74 -7.93 34.62
C LYS A 131 -3.86 -9.41 35.02
N ASN A 132 -5.01 -10.05 34.83
CA ASN A 132 -5.25 -11.46 35.16
C ASN A 132 -5.98 -12.21 34.04
N THR A 133 -5.73 -11.81 32.80
CA THR A 133 -6.34 -12.40 31.60
C THR A 133 -5.30 -13.13 30.77
N SER A 134 -5.75 -13.94 29.79
CA SER A 134 -4.85 -14.53 28.78
C SER A 134 -4.13 -13.49 27.91
N LEU A 135 -4.53 -12.22 27.98
CA LEU A 135 -3.98 -11.10 27.22
C LEU A 135 -3.04 -10.21 28.07
N HIS A 136 -2.61 -10.66 29.24
CA HIS A 136 -1.78 -9.86 30.13
C HIS A 136 -0.53 -9.28 29.45
N GLY A 137 0.19 -10.10 28.69
CA GLY A 137 1.43 -9.70 27.99
C GLY A 137 1.22 -9.05 26.62
N LEU A 138 0.03 -8.53 26.36
CA LEU A 138 -0.28 -7.85 25.09
C LEU A 138 0.37 -6.46 24.98
N LEU A 139 0.77 -5.87 26.11
CA LEU A 139 1.39 -4.54 26.24
C LEU A 139 2.80 -4.59 26.86
N ASP A 140 3.41 -5.78 26.84
CA ASP A 140 4.78 -6.02 27.31
C ASP A 140 5.81 -5.85 26.18
#